data_AF-A0A7X0PD36-F1
#
_entry.id   AF-A0A7X0PD36-F1
#
_cell.length_a   1.000
_cell.length_b   1.000
_cell.length_c   1.000
_cell.angle_alpha   90.00
_cell.angle_beta   90.00
_cell.angle_gamma   90.00
#
_symmetry.space_group_name_H-M   'P 1'
#
loop_
_entity.id
_entity.type
_entity.pdbx_description
1 polymer ?
#
loop_
_entity_poly.entity_id
_entity_poly.type
_entity_poly.pdbx_seq_one_letter_code
_entity_poly.pdbx_strand_id
1 'polypeptide(L)'
;MNQALTTTYERVSQFMRAASLDALRTLLAEDSDGEIAIELENSWPATEDRPARAEIAAAVALVRGEVEAAALADARNVVESLRSQATREVYEVADDSRYFASSRIKDFSIRLRILVERAVIRRAVTDILSVVCEEGPAYTISVDDGEDIPLAHSRDVNAIMDEVCACDEERLVVRRVPAEGSDRRQLFGSIYLVYGNDGWDVMCDYHVSLEEVLAGANRFADDISNVL
;
A
#
# COMPACT_ATOMS: atom_id res chain seq x y z
N MET A 1 0.70 -24.28 24.51
CA MET A 1 0.19 -22.99 25.02
C MET A 1 -0.59 -23.26 26.30
N ASN A 2 -0.41 -22.49 27.38
CA ASN A 2 -1.21 -22.67 28.61
C ASN A 2 -2.67 -22.23 28.33
N GLN A 3 -3.65 -22.83 29.01
CA GLN A 3 -5.08 -22.56 28.84
C GLN A 3 -5.43 -21.07 29.05
N ALA A 4 -4.81 -20.42 30.05
CA ALA A 4 -4.99 -18.98 30.30
C ALA A 4 -4.52 -18.08 29.13
N LEU A 5 -3.37 -18.41 28.54
CA LEU A 5 -2.84 -17.68 27.38
C LEU A 5 -3.70 -17.94 26.12
N THR A 6 -4.28 -19.13 26.01
CA THR A 6 -5.18 -19.48 24.90
C THR A 6 -6.46 -18.64 24.93
N THR A 7 -7.10 -18.54 26.10
CA THR A 7 -8.30 -17.70 26.28
C THR A 7 -8.00 -16.21 26.09
N THR A 8 -6.83 -15.74 26.54
CA THR A 8 -6.40 -14.35 26.33
C THR A 8 -6.16 -14.05 24.85
N TYR A 9 -5.47 -14.94 24.14
CA TYR A 9 -5.29 -14.86 22.70
C TYR A 9 -6.63 -14.81 21.96
N GLU A 10 -7.57 -15.73 22.23
CA GLU A 10 -8.87 -15.77 21.54
C GLU A 10 -9.63 -14.44 21.65
N ARG A 11 -9.57 -13.79 22.81
CA ARG A 11 -10.22 -12.50 23.08
C ARG A 11 -9.53 -11.33 22.38
N VAL A 12 -8.20 -11.26 22.46
CA VAL A 12 -7.42 -10.24 21.74
C VAL A 12 -7.64 -10.40 20.23
N SER A 13 -7.58 -11.62 19.71
CA SER A 13 -7.88 -11.92 18.32
C SER A 13 -9.31 -11.53 17.95
N GLN A 14 -10.32 -11.78 18.79
CA GLN A 14 -11.69 -11.40 18.51
C GLN A 14 -11.88 -9.87 18.46
N PHE A 15 -11.24 -9.14 19.37
CA PHE A 15 -11.23 -7.68 19.37
C PHE A 15 -10.56 -7.12 18.10
N MET A 16 -9.44 -7.71 17.69
CA MET A 16 -8.69 -7.31 16.50
C MET A 16 -9.39 -7.70 15.19
N ARG A 17 -10.06 -8.85 15.11
CA ARG A 17 -10.76 -9.35 13.90
C ARG A 17 -11.93 -8.48 13.43
N ALA A 18 -12.39 -7.52 14.24
CA ALA A 18 -13.40 -6.55 13.79
C ALA A 18 -12.81 -5.51 12.80
N ALA A 19 -11.49 -5.35 12.76
CA ALA A 19 -10.78 -4.47 11.85
C ALA A 19 -10.36 -5.19 10.55
N SER A 20 -10.21 -4.43 9.46
CA SER A 20 -9.61 -4.97 8.23
C SER A 20 -8.13 -5.34 8.47
N LEU A 21 -7.58 -6.22 7.64
CA LEU A 21 -6.17 -6.61 7.73
C LEU A 21 -5.24 -5.39 7.60
N ASP A 22 -5.57 -4.44 6.72
CA ASP A 22 -4.82 -3.19 6.57
C ASP A 22 -4.89 -2.31 7.82
N ALA A 23 -6.06 -2.19 8.46
CA ALA A 23 -6.20 -1.43 9.70
C ALA A 23 -5.39 -2.06 10.86
N LEU A 24 -5.38 -3.40 10.95
CA LEU A 24 -4.55 -4.10 11.93
C LEU A 24 -3.06 -3.92 11.66
N ARG A 25 -2.64 -3.97 10.40
CA ARG A 25 -1.24 -3.74 10.01
C ARG A 25 -0.76 -2.33 10.34
N THR A 26 -1.60 -1.32 10.19
CA THR A 26 -1.27 0.05 10.60
C THR A 26 -1.07 0.13 12.10
N LEU A 27 -2.08 -0.30 12.88
CA LEU A 27 -2.01 -0.30 14.34
C LEU A 27 -0.76 -1.02 14.86
N LEU A 28 -0.49 -2.22 14.33
CA LEU A 28 0.66 -3.02 14.74
C LEU A 28 2.00 -2.36 14.33
N ALA A 29 2.06 -1.64 13.21
CA ALA A 29 3.31 -1.01 12.76
C ALA A 29 3.68 0.24 13.57
N GLU A 30 2.70 0.98 14.06
CA GLU A 30 2.89 2.24 14.77
C GLU A 30 3.22 2.03 16.25
N ASP A 31 2.57 1.03 16.87
CA ASP A 31 2.66 0.80 18.30
C ASP A 31 3.43 -0.47 18.65
N SER A 32 4.21 -0.39 19.73
CA SER A 32 4.82 -1.58 20.32
C SER A 32 3.77 -2.50 20.93
N ASP A 33 4.07 -3.80 21.01
CA ASP A 33 3.18 -4.78 21.66
C ASP A 33 2.81 -4.38 23.10
N GLY A 34 3.73 -3.68 23.77
CA GLY A 34 3.53 -3.16 25.12
C GLY A 34 2.58 -1.97 25.22
N GLU A 35 2.51 -1.11 24.19
CA GLU A 35 1.58 0.01 24.09
C GLU A 35 0.17 -0.47 23.78
N ILE A 36 0.03 -1.32 22.77
CA ILE A 36 -1.25 -1.97 22.43
C ILE A 36 -1.78 -2.75 23.63
N ALA A 37 -0.90 -3.43 24.37
CA ALA A 37 -1.30 -4.13 25.59
C ALA A 37 -1.83 -3.20 26.69
N ILE A 38 -1.34 -1.96 26.82
CA ILE A 38 -1.88 -0.96 27.77
C ILE A 38 -3.31 -0.58 27.37
N GLU A 39 -3.52 -0.29 26.09
CA GLU A 39 -4.82 0.15 25.61
C GLU A 39 -5.89 -0.94 25.75
N LEU A 40 -5.51 -2.18 25.41
CA LEU A 40 -6.35 -3.36 25.61
C LEU A 40 -6.61 -3.61 27.10
N GLU A 41 -5.61 -3.43 27.96
CA GLU A 41 -5.78 -3.49 29.42
C GLU A 41 -6.83 -2.48 29.90
N ASN A 42 -6.73 -1.23 29.46
CA ASN A 42 -7.61 -0.14 29.89
C ASN A 42 -9.04 -0.31 29.39
N SER A 43 -9.19 -0.96 28.24
CA SER A 43 -10.49 -1.28 27.63
C SER A 43 -11.10 -2.58 28.16
N TRP A 44 -10.39 -3.31 29.02
CA TRP A 44 -10.84 -4.61 29.51
C TRP A 44 -12.06 -4.47 30.44
N PRO A 45 -13.15 -5.22 30.22
CA PRO A 45 -14.34 -5.13 31.05
C PRO A 45 -14.06 -5.50 32.52
N ALA A 46 -14.51 -4.66 33.45
CA ALA A 46 -14.32 -4.86 34.88
C ALA A 46 -15.00 -6.13 35.46
N THR A 47 -15.93 -6.73 34.71
CA THR A 47 -16.66 -7.94 35.11
C THR A 47 -15.92 -9.23 34.79
N GLU A 48 -14.74 -9.16 34.18
CA GLU A 48 -13.96 -10.32 33.77
C GLU A 48 -12.65 -10.43 34.56
N ASP A 49 -12.13 -11.64 34.69
CA ASP A 49 -10.79 -11.87 35.21
C ASP A 49 -9.78 -11.31 34.20
N ARG A 50 -9.22 -10.13 34.50
CA ARG A 50 -8.33 -9.37 33.62
C ARG A 50 -6.97 -10.08 33.55
N PRO A 51 -6.50 -10.48 32.35
CA PRO A 51 -5.18 -11.08 32.19
C PRO A 51 -4.07 -10.12 32.61
N ALA A 52 -2.91 -10.66 32.98
CA ALA A 52 -1.75 -9.81 33.24
C ALA A 52 -1.31 -9.11 31.95
N ARG A 53 -0.82 -7.86 32.05
CA ARG A 53 -0.32 -7.10 30.88
C ARG A 53 0.68 -7.88 30.03
N ALA A 54 1.54 -8.68 30.65
CA ALA A 54 2.51 -9.53 29.95
C ALA A 54 1.83 -10.63 29.09
N GLU A 55 0.68 -11.14 29.53
CA GLU A 55 -0.11 -12.13 28.77
C GLU A 55 -0.81 -11.46 27.59
N ILE A 56 -1.32 -10.24 27.77
CA ILE A 56 -1.89 -9.43 26.68
C ILE A 56 -0.82 -9.11 25.64
N ALA A 57 0.35 -8.64 26.06
CA ALA A 57 1.47 -8.36 25.15
C ALA A 57 1.91 -9.62 24.36
N ALA A 58 1.98 -10.78 25.03
CA ALA A 58 2.27 -12.04 24.36
C ALA A 58 1.19 -12.43 23.35
N ALA A 59 -0.09 -12.18 23.64
CA ALA A 59 -1.18 -12.40 22.71
C ALA A 59 -1.13 -11.44 21.50
N VAL A 60 -0.81 -10.16 21.71
CA VAL A 60 -0.59 -9.18 20.63
C VAL A 60 0.54 -9.63 19.71
N ALA A 61 1.67 -10.08 20.27
CA ALA A 61 2.80 -10.59 19.49
C ALA A 61 2.43 -11.80 18.62
N LEU A 62 1.57 -12.70 19.12
CA LEU A 62 1.06 -13.83 18.33
C LEU A 62 0.19 -13.34 17.16
N VAL A 63 -0.73 -12.40 17.41
CA VAL A 63 -1.57 -11.82 16.35
C VAL A 63 -0.72 -11.10 15.31
N ARG A 64 0.31 -10.36 15.72
CA ARG A 64 1.28 -9.74 14.83
C ARG A 64 1.92 -10.76 13.89
N GLY A 65 2.43 -11.86 14.43
CA GLY A 65 3.02 -12.93 13.62
C GLY A 65 2.03 -13.54 12.62
N GLU A 66 0.76 -13.68 12.98
CA GLU A 66 -0.29 -14.16 12.05
C GLU A 66 -0.59 -13.16 10.93
N VAL A 67 -0.65 -11.87 11.25
CA VAL A 67 -0.88 -10.79 10.29
C VAL A 67 0.27 -10.67 9.29
N GLU A 68 1.51 -10.77 9.78
CA GLU A 68 2.72 -10.78 8.95
C GLU A 68 2.79 -12.02 8.06
N ALA A 69 2.47 -13.20 8.59
CA ALA A 69 2.43 -14.43 7.81
C ALA A 69 1.36 -14.40 6.70
N ALA A 70 0.19 -13.83 7.00
CA ALA A 70 -0.85 -13.62 6.00
C ALA A 70 -0.41 -12.62 4.91
N ALA A 71 0.28 -11.54 5.28
CA ALA A 71 0.85 -10.58 4.33
C ALA A 71 1.83 -11.23 3.35
N LEU A 72 2.74 -12.03 3.88
CA LEU A 72 3.71 -12.72 3.06
C LEU A 72 3.06 -13.74 2.12
N ALA A 73 2.00 -14.42 2.57
CA ALA A 73 1.23 -15.32 1.72
C ALA A 73 0.50 -14.57 0.59
N ASP A 74 -0.13 -13.43 0.89
CA ASP A 74 -0.77 -12.59 -0.11
C ASP A 74 0.24 -12.07 -1.15
N ALA A 75 1.40 -11.59 -0.70
CA ALA A 75 2.47 -11.12 -1.57
C ALA A 75 3.01 -12.22 -2.49
N ARG A 76 3.18 -13.45 -1.97
CA ARG A 76 3.55 -14.62 -2.80
C ARG A 76 2.51 -14.88 -3.88
N ASN A 77 1.22 -14.87 -3.54
CA ASN A 77 0.16 -15.10 -4.51
C ASN A 77 0.16 -14.02 -5.61
N VAL A 78 0.38 -12.76 -5.24
CA VAL A 78 0.52 -11.66 -6.21
C VAL A 78 1.72 -11.92 -7.12
N VAL A 79 2.90 -12.18 -6.57
CA VAL A 79 4.12 -12.43 -7.36
C VAL A 79 3.98 -13.64 -8.27
N GLU A 80 3.37 -14.73 -7.80
CA GLU A 80 3.07 -15.90 -8.63
C GLU A 80 2.12 -15.57 -9.79
N SER A 81 1.08 -14.75 -9.54
CA SER A 81 0.22 -14.24 -10.61
C SER A 81 1.00 -13.40 -11.61
N LEU A 82 1.81 -12.43 -11.15
CA LEU A 82 2.59 -11.57 -12.04
C LEU A 82 3.61 -12.37 -12.87
N ARG A 83 4.26 -13.37 -12.27
CA ARG A 83 5.14 -14.32 -13.00
C ARG A 83 4.36 -15.07 -14.07
N SER A 84 3.17 -15.57 -13.73
CA SER A 84 2.29 -16.27 -14.68
C SER A 84 1.87 -15.37 -15.85
N GLN A 85 1.50 -14.11 -15.58
CA GLN A 85 1.16 -13.11 -16.60
C GLN A 85 2.36 -12.79 -17.49
N ALA A 86 3.55 -12.55 -16.89
CA ALA A 86 4.79 -12.32 -17.62
C ALA A 86 5.22 -13.52 -18.47
N THR A 87 4.98 -14.75 -18.03
CA THR A 87 5.25 -15.96 -18.83
C THR A 87 4.28 -16.10 -20.01
N ARG A 88 2.99 -15.88 -19.77
CA ARG A 88 1.94 -16.14 -20.76
C ARG A 88 1.69 -14.99 -21.74
N GLU A 89 2.18 -13.79 -21.44
CA GLU A 89 1.86 -12.55 -22.18
C GLU A 89 0.34 -12.27 -22.18
N VAL A 90 -0.33 -12.63 -21.08
CA VAL A 90 -1.75 -12.40 -20.85
C VAL A 90 -1.88 -11.66 -19.53
N TYR A 91 -2.27 -10.39 -19.61
CA TYR A 91 -2.32 -9.49 -18.47
C TYR A 91 -3.74 -9.36 -17.96
N GLU A 92 -3.90 -9.50 -16.65
CA GLU A 92 -5.21 -9.52 -15.99
C GLU A 92 -5.76 -8.10 -15.80
N VAL A 93 -4.87 -7.11 -15.65
CA VAL A 93 -5.24 -5.71 -15.51
C VAL A 93 -5.29 -5.03 -16.89
N ALA A 94 -6.33 -4.24 -17.11
CA ALA A 94 -6.57 -3.60 -18.40
C ALA A 94 -5.49 -2.60 -18.81
N ASP A 95 -4.94 -1.84 -17.85
CA ASP A 95 -3.85 -0.89 -18.13
C ASP A 95 -2.55 -1.61 -18.51
N ASP A 96 -2.20 -2.72 -17.84
CA ASP A 96 -1.06 -3.56 -18.22
C ASP A 96 -1.24 -4.15 -19.64
N SER A 97 -2.45 -4.59 -19.96
CA SER A 97 -2.77 -5.05 -21.32
C SER A 97 -2.53 -3.97 -22.38
N ARG A 98 -2.93 -2.72 -22.11
CA ARG A 98 -2.71 -1.59 -23.03
C ARG A 98 -1.24 -1.26 -23.16
N TYR A 99 -0.52 -1.17 -22.04
CA TYR A 99 0.92 -0.91 -22.00
C TYR A 99 1.70 -1.94 -22.83
N PHE A 100 1.47 -3.24 -22.57
CA PHE A 100 2.23 -4.27 -23.26
C PHE A 100 1.81 -4.46 -24.72
N ALA A 101 0.60 -4.07 -25.12
CA ALA A 101 0.15 -4.10 -26.52
C ALA A 101 0.92 -3.12 -27.40
N SER A 102 1.38 -1.98 -26.86
CA SER A 102 2.22 -1.01 -27.58
C SER A 102 3.72 -1.28 -27.40
N SER A 103 4.12 -2.01 -26.36
CA SER A 103 5.53 -2.33 -26.06
C SER A 103 6.13 -3.38 -27.02
N ARG A 104 7.47 -3.36 -27.18
CA ARG A 104 8.23 -4.41 -27.89
C ARG A 104 8.94 -5.37 -26.94
N ILE A 105 8.52 -5.41 -25.68
CA ILE A 105 9.24 -6.10 -24.61
C ILE A 105 8.98 -7.60 -24.67
N LYS A 106 10.05 -8.37 -24.91
CA LYS A 106 10.00 -9.83 -25.03
C LYS A 106 10.70 -10.56 -23.89
N ASP A 107 11.61 -9.90 -23.20
CA ASP A 107 12.34 -10.51 -22.10
C ASP A 107 11.43 -10.71 -20.89
N PHE A 108 11.42 -11.94 -20.35
CA PHE A 108 10.59 -12.29 -19.21
C PHE A 108 10.92 -11.47 -17.96
N SER A 109 12.21 -11.25 -17.68
CA SER A 109 12.63 -10.53 -16.48
C SER A 109 12.22 -9.06 -16.54
N ILE A 110 12.32 -8.44 -17.73
CA ILE A 110 11.87 -7.06 -17.95
C ILE A 110 10.35 -6.96 -17.83
N ARG A 111 9.58 -7.92 -18.37
CA ARG A 111 8.11 -7.91 -18.22
C ARG A 111 7.68 -8.05 -16.76
N LEU A 112 8.27 -9.00 -16.04
CA LEU A 112 7.97 -9.18 -14.62
C LEU A 112 8.30 -7.91 -13.83
N ARG A 113 9.44 -7.27 -14.14
CA ARG A 113 9.83 -6.00 -13.54
C ARG A 113 8.78 -4.93 -13.72
N ILE A 114 8.39 -4.66 -14.95
CA ILE A 114 7.39 -3.63 -15.26
C ILE A 114 6.04 -3.95 -14.60
N LEU A 115 5.61 -5.21 -14.57
CA LEU A 115 4.38 -5.59 -13.89
C LEU A 115 4.43 -5.30 -12.38
N VAL A 116 5.56 -5.55 -11.73
CA VAL A 116 5.75 -5.24 -10.30
C VAL A 116 5.72 -3.72 -10.09
N GLU A 117 6.49 -2.96 -10.87
CA GLU A 117 6.54 -1.50 -10.75
C GLU A 117 5.16 -0.87 -10.97
N ARG A 118 4.45 -1.29 -12.02
CA ARG A 118 3.10 -0.83 -12.30
C ARG A 118 2.11 -1.23 -11.21
N ALA A 119 2.28 -2.40 -10.57
CA ALA A 119 1.47 -2.78 -9.41
C ALA A 119 1.69 -1.85 -8.21
N VAL A 120 2.94 -1.51 -7.90
CA VAL A 120 3.29 -0.57 -6.82
C VAL A 120 2.74 0.83 -7.13
N ILE A 121 2.95 1.35 -8.33
CA ILE A 121 2.42 2.66 -8.75
C ILE A 121 0.90 2.68 -8.66
N ARG A 122 0.22 1.63 -9.13
CA ARG A 122 -1.24 1.55 -9.07
C ARG A 122 -1.75 1.56 -7.62
N ARG A 123 -1.04 0.89 -6.70
CA ARG A 123 -1.38 0.93 -5.27
C ARG A 123 -1.21 2.35 -4.73
N ALA A 124 -0.08 3.02 -4.99
CA ALA A 124 0.15 4.40 -4.58
C ALA A 124 -0.92 5.37 -5.11
N VAL A 125 -1.24 5.29 -6.41
CA VAL A 125 -2.30 6.10 -7.05
C VAL A 125 -3.65 5.86 -6.38
N THR A 126 -3.99 4.59 -6.10
CA THR A 126 -5.25 4.23 -5.45
C THR A 126 -5.31 4.73 -4.02
N ASP A 127 -4.24 4.57 -3.25
CA ASP A 127 -4.15 5.04 -1.86
C ASP A 127 -4.33 6.56 -1.79
N ILE A 128 -3.63 7.32 -2.64
CA ILE A 128 -3.77 8.79 -2.75
C ILE A 128 -5.20 9.19 -3.11
N LEU A 129 -5.78 8.57 -4.14
CA LEU A 129 -7.09 8.98 -4.65
C LEU A 129 -8.24 8.55 -3.73
N SER A 130 -8.03 7.58 -2.85
CA SER A 130 -9.01 7.13 -1.85
C SER A 130 -9.17 8.09 -0.67
N VAL A 131 -8.22 9.03 -0.47
CA VAL A 131 -8.33 10.01 0.60
C VAL A 131 -9.49 10.97 0.33
N VAL A 132 -10.36 11.11 1.33
CA VAL A 132 -11.52 12.00 1.35
C VAL A 132 -11.44 12.97 2.52
N CYS A 133 -11.87 14.20 2.31
CA CYS A 133 -12.19 15.19 3.36
C CYS A 133 -13.71 15.34 3.48
N GLU A 134 -14.18 16.20 4.40
CA GLU A 134 -15.61 16.47 4.61
C GLU A 134 -16.34 16.88 3.33
N GLU A 135 -15.64 17.57 2.43
CA GLU A 135 -16.18 18.15 1.20
C GLU A 135 -16.12 17.19 0.00
N GLY A 136 -15.56 15.99 0.19
CA GLY A 136 -15.41 14.99 -0.86
C GLY A 136 -13.94 14.58 -1.07
N PRO A 137 -13.52 14.28 -2.31
CA PRO A 137 -12.17 13.76 -2.52
C PRO A 137 -11.08 14.79 -2.26
N ALA A 138 -9.98 14.37 -1.61
CA ALA A 138 -8.95 15.29 -1.16
C ALA A 138 -7.94 15.66 -2.26
N TYR A 139 -7.62 14.74 -3.17
CA TYR A 139 -6.46 14.88 -4.06
C TYR A 139 -6.73 14.64 -5.55
N THR A 140 -5.84 15.17 -6.37
CA THR A 140 -5.71 14.90 -7.82
C THR A 140 -4.24 14.66 -8.12
N ILE A 141 -3.95 13.89 -9.17
CA ILE A 141 -2.59 13.53 -9.57
C ILE A 141 -2.33 14.06 -10.99
N SER A 142 -1.16 14.66 -11.19
CA SER A 142 -0.59 14.90 -12.51
C SER A 142 0.59 13.95 -12.75
N VAL A 143 0.81 13.56 -13.99
CA VAL A 143 2.03 12.86 -14.43
C VAL A 143 2.91 13.90 -15.11
N ASP A 144 4.15 14.03 -14.64
CA ASP A 144 5.18 14.94 -15.14
C ASP A 144 6.37 14.07 -15.59
N ASP A 145 6.68 14.09 -16.88
CA ASP A 145 7.73 13.25 -17.50
C ASP A 145 9.12 13.91 -17.48
N GLY A 146 9.23 15.08 -16.82
CA GLY A 146 10.45 15.89 -16.74
C GLY A 146 10.58 16.94 -17.85
N GLU A 147 9.82 16.82 -18.95
CA GLU A 147 9.77 17.81 -20.03
C GLU A 147 8.38 18.47 -20.13
N ASP A 148 7.33 17.67 -20.03
CA ASP A 148 5.92 18.02 -20.15
C ASP A 148 5.06 17.39 -19.04
N ILE A 149 3.79 17.79 -19.00
CA ILE A 149 2.77 17.24 -18.10
C ILE A 149 1.69 16.60 -18.97
N PRO A 150 1.88 15.35 -19.46
CA PRO A 150 0.94 14.70 -20.38
C PRO A 150 -0.45 14.54 -19.77
N LEU A 151 -0.54 14.43 -18.45
CA LEU A 151 -1.81 14.37 -17.72
C LEU A 151 -1.79 15.29 -16.51
N ALA A 152 -2.76 16.19 -16.44
CA ALA A 152 -2.90 17.13 -15.34
C ALA A 152 -4.16 16.89 -14.51
N HIS A 153 -3.99 16.83 -13.18
CA HIS A 153 -5.08 16.87 -12.19
C HIS A 153 -6.15 15.79 -12.36
N SER A 154 -5.74 14.58 -12.72
CA SER A 154 -6.63 13.44 -12.89
C SER A 154 -7.02 12.80 -11.56
N ARG A 155 -8.20 12.18 -11.54
CA ARG A 155 -8.64 11.21 -10.54
C ARG A 155 -8.99 9.86 -11.18
N ASP A 156 -8.77 9.72 -12.48
CA ASP A 156 -8.96 8.46 -13.18
C ASP A 156 -7.66 7.65 -13.09
N VAL A 157 -7.72 6.57 -12.32
CA VAL A 157 -6.59 5.64 -12.13
C VAL A 157 -6.10 5.11 -13.48
N ASN A 158 -7.00 4.78 -14.40
CA ASN A 158 -6.59 4.24 -15.70
C ASN A 158 -5.87 5.29 -16.53
N ALA A 159 -6.38 6.53 -16.55
CA ALA A 159 -5.72 7.61 -17.28
C ALA A 159 -4.33 7.90 -16.72
N ILE A 160 -4.16 7.85 -15.39
CA ILE A 160 -2.83 8.00 -14.76
C ILE A 160 -1.92 6.83 -15.16
N MET A 161 -2.42 5.59 -15.04
CA MET A 161 -1.64 4.39 -15.36
C MET A 161 -1.29 4.24 -16.86
N ASP A 162 -2.04 4.90 -17.75
CA ASP A 162 -1.76 4.91 -19.19
C ASP A 162 -0.58 5.84 -19.53
N GLU A 163 -0.30 6.84 -18.69
CA GLU A 163 0.78 7.82 -18.90
C GLU A 163 2.07 7.49 -18.15
N VAL A 164 2.02 6.61 -17.15
CA VAL A 164 3.23 6.18 -16.43
C VAL A 164 4.01 5.13 -17.21
N CYS A 165 5.33 5.12 -17.01
CA CYS A 165 6.31 4.23 -17.65
C CYS A 165 6.50 4.57 -19.15
N ALA A 166 6.36 5.86 -19.49
CA ALA A 166 6.61 6.39 -20.83
C ALA A 166 8.09 6.76 -21.05
N CYS A 167 8.80 7.14 -19.98
CA CYS A 167 10.24 7.43 -19.97
C CYS A 167 10.96 6.73 -18.80
N ASP A 168 12.26 6.99 -18.64
CA ASP A 168 13.11 6.33 -17.63
C ASP A 168 12.81 6.80 -16.19
N GLU A 169 12.27 8.02 -16.04
CA GLU A 169 11.91 8.61 -14.76
C GLU A 169 10.74 9.59 -14.89
N GLU A 170 9.84 9.61 -13.92
CA GLU A 170 8.63 10.44 -13.94
C GLU A 170 8.31 10.97 -12.53
N ARG A 171 7.42 11.96 -12.44
CA ARG A 171 6.86 12.42 -11.16
C ARG A 171 5.35 12.31 -11.15
N LEU A 172 4.82 11.73 -10.08
CA LEU A 172 3.41 11.86 -9.73
C LEU A 172 3.25 13.08 -8.83
N VAL A 173 2.69 14.16 -9.36
CA VAL A 173 2.48 15.40 -8.62
C VAL A 173 1.09 15.40 -7.99
N VAL A 174 1.04 15.38 -6.65
CA VAL A 174 -0.20 15.31 -5.88
C VAL A 174 -0.62 16.72 -5.47
N ARG A 175 -1.84 17.11 -5.82
CA ARG A 175 -2.43 18.39 -5.45
C ARG A 175 -3.78 18.22 -4.79
N ARG A 176 -4.09 19.14 -3.87
CA ARG A 176 -5.43 19.21 -3.29
C ARG A 176 -6.45 19.50 -4.39
N VAL A 177 -7.59 18.82 -4.32
CA VAL A 177 -8.80 19.22 -5.06
C VAL A 177 -9.10 20.66 -4.66
N PRO A 178 -9.39 21.55 -5.62
CA PRO A 178 -9.66 22.94 -5.29
C PRO A 178 -10.98 23.05 -4.51
N ALA A 179 -11.02 23.94 -3.52
CA ALA A 179 -12.25 24.29 -2.82
C ALA A 179 -13.27 24.90 -3.78
N GLU A 180 -14.55 24.81 -3.43
CA GLU A 180 -15.65 25.38 -4.22
C GLU A 180 -15.40 26.87 -4.51
N GLY A 181 -15.44 27.26 -5.78
CA GLY A 181 -15.20 28.64 -6.22
C GLY A 181 -13.72 29.05 -6.33
N SER A 182 -12.77 28.12 -6.18
CA SER A 182 -11.35 28.37 -6.44
C SER A 182 -10.82 27.52 -7.59
N ASP A 183 -9.88 28.06 -8.37
CA ASP A 183 -9.09 27.28 -9.32
C ASP A 183 -7.72 26.87 -8.76
N ARG A 184 -7.39 27.32 -7.54
CA ARG A 184 -6.07 27.12 -6.95
C ARG A 184 -5.92 25.69 -6.43
N ARG A 185 -4.99 24.95 -7.03
CA ARG A 185 -4.61 23.59 -6.62
C ARG A 185 -3.30 23.62 -5.84
N GLN A 186 -3.41 23.61 -4.51
CA GLN A 186 -2.24 23.60 -3.64
C GLN A 186 -1.44 22.31 -3.83
N LEU A 187 -0.12 22.43 -4.01
CA LEU A 187 0.78 21.27 -4.00
C LEU A 187 0.72 20.61 -2.63
N PHE A 188 0.43 19.30 -2.61
CA PHE A 188 0.48 18.50 -1.40
C PHE A 188 1.81 17.76 -1.30
N GLY A 189 2.30 17.23 -2.43
CA GLY A 189 3.59 16.55 -2.51
C GLY A 189 3.82 16.00 -3.91
N SER A 190 4.92 15.28 -4.09
CA SER A 190 5.18 14.49 -5.30
C SER A 190 5.92 13.21 -4.95
N ILE A 191 5.75 12.20 -5.80
CA ILE A 191 6.52 10.95 -5.82
C ILE A 191 7.43 11.01 -7.04
N TYR A 192 8.70 10.65 -6.87
CA TYR A 192 9.65 10.48 -7.95
C TYR A 192 9.79 8.99 -8.28
N LEU A 193 9.46 8.65 -9.52
CA LEU A 193 9.49 7.30 -10.06
C LEU A 193 10.76 7.11 -10.88
N VAL A 194 11.50 6.03 -10.61
CA VAL A 194 12.68 5.64 -11.39
C VAL A 194 12.52 4.20 -11.82
N TYR A 195 12.32 3.98 -13.12
CA TYR A 195 12.08 2.65 -13.66
C TYR A 195 13.37 1.86 -13.77
N GLY A 196 13.33 0.58 -13.39
CA GLY A 196 14.53 -0.27 -13.37
C GLY A 196 15.56 0.09 -12.30
N ASN A 197 15.19 0.87 -11.29
CA ASN A 197 16.03 1.17 -10.13
C ASN A 197 16.49 -0.10 -9.39
N ASP A 198 17.55 -0.01 -8.58
CA ASP A 198 17.99 -1.13 -7.74
C ASP A 198 16.88 -1.55 -6.75
N GLY A 199 16.78 -2.86 -6.46
CA GLY A 199 15.67 -3.41 -5.68
C GLY A 199 14.42 -3.63 -6.54
N TRP A 200 13.22 -3.58 -5.97
CA TRP A 200 11.94 -3.67 -6.69
C TRP A 200 11.04 -2.45 -6.47
N ASP A 201 11.57 -1.43 -5.81
CA ASP A 201 10.86 -0.21 -5.50
C ASP A 201 11.08 0.83 -6.61
N VAL A 202 9.98 1.21 -7.24
CA VAL A 202 9.94 2.25 -8.28
C VAL A 202 9.77 3.64 -7.67
N MET A 203 9.26 3.75 -6.43
CA MET A 203 9.07 5.02 -5.73
C MET A 203 10.39 5.43 -5.06
N CYS A 204 11.32 5.96 -5.85
CA CYS A 204 12.66 6.30 -5.39
C CYS A 204 12.69 7.33 -4.26
N ASP A 205 11.80 8.32 -4.29
CA ASP A 205 11.68 9.35 -3.25
C ASP A 205 10.26 9.96 -3.28
N TYR A 206 9.81 10.50 -2.16
CA TYR A 206 8.56 11.25 -2.09
C TYR A 206 8.57 12.28 -0.96
N HIS A 207 7.71 13.29 -1.08
CA HIS A 207 7.57 14.29 -0.03
C HIS A 207 6.99 13.68 1.26
N VAL A 208 7.56 14.02 2.42
CA VAL A 208 7.12 13.56 3.76
C VAL A 208 5.62 13.72 4.02
N SER A 209 4.97 14.73 3.42
CA SER A 209 3.52 14.91 3.49
C SER A 209 2.71 13.73 2.95
N LEU A 210 3.32 12.85 2.16
CA LEU A 210 2.72 11.65 1.59
C LEU A 210 2.99 10.37 2.40
N GLU A 211 3.81 10.40 3.47
CA GLU A 211 4.19 9.18 4.23
C GLU A 211 2.98 8.37 4.70
N GLU A 212 2.03 9.02 5.36
CA GLU A 212 0.81 8.38 5.86
C GLU A 212 -0.04 7.82 4.70
N VAL A 213 -0.17 8.61 3.63
CA VAL A 213 -0.98 8.24 2.46
C VAL A 213 -0.35 7.07 1.67
N LEU A 214 0.98 6.98 1.65
CA LEU A 214 1.73 5.96 0.92
C LEU A 214 2.13 4.77 1.79
N ALA A 215 1.74 4.74 3.07
CA ALA A 215 2.06 3.63 3.97
C ALA A 215 1.55 2.26 3.45
N GLY A 216 0.43 2.24 2.73
CA GLY A 216 -0.08 1.05 2.06
C GLY A 216 0.80 0.61 0.88
N ALA A 217 1.12 1.53 -0.02
CA ALA A 217 1.97 1.30 -1.19
C ALA A 217 3.41 0.90 -0.86
N ASN A 218 4.06 1.59 0.10
CA ASN A 218 5.42 1.24 0.55
C ASN A 218 5.47 -0.18 1.11
N ARG A 219 4.52 -0.51 2.00
CA ARG A 219 4.42 -1.85 2.57
C ARG A 219 4.17 -2.91 1.50
N PHE A 220 3.30 -2.61 0.53
CA PHE A 220 3.06 -3.51 -0.60
C PHE A 220 4.33 -3.75 -1.42
N ALA A 221 5.14 -2.71 -1.66
CA ALA A 221 6.43 -2.83 -2.31
C ALA A 221 7.42 -3.69 -1.49
N ASP A 222 7.49 -3.47 -0.17
CA ASP A 222 8.33 -4.25 0.75
C ASP A 222 7.92 -5.74 0.77
N ASP A 223 6.63 -6.02 0.91
CA ASP A 223 6.08 -7.37 0.94
C ASP A 223 6.39 -8.13 -0.35
N ILE A 224 6.27 -7.48 -1.51
CA ILE A 224 6.65 -8.04 -2.81
C ILE A 224 8.16 -8.28 -2.89
N SER A 225 8.97 -7.31 -2.46
CA SER A 225 10.43 -7.40 -2.46
C SER A 225 10.92 -8.59 -1.63
N ASN A 226 10.28 -8.85 -0.48
CA ASN A 226 10.62 -9.95 0.43
C ASN A 226 10.35 -11.35 -0.14
N VAL A 227 9.62 -11.48 -1.25
CA VAL A 227 9.25 -12.77 -1.85
C VAL A 227 9.76 -12.97 -3.28
N LEU A 228 10.45 -11.98 -3.86
CA LEU A 228 11.02 -12.03 -5.22
C LEU A 228 12.44 -12.60 -5.26
#